data_AF-A0AA87LXA0-F1
#
_entry.id   AF-A0AA87LXA0-F1
#
_cell.length_a   1.000
_cell.length_b   1.000
_cell.length_c   1.000
_cell.angle_alpha   90.00
_cell.angle_beta   90.00
_cell.angle_gamma   90.00
#
_symmetry.space_group_name_H-M   'P 1'
#
loop_
_entity.id
_entity.type
_entity.pdbx_description
1 polymer ?
#
loop_
_entity_poly.entity_id
_entity_poly.type
_entity_poly.pdbx_seq_one_letter_code
_entity_poly.pdbx_strand_id
1 'polypeptide(L)'
;MKFDPIRNRQNKLKEDGSFLRYLLAQQYDQNKPMGNVAQYHLGDAISYWLIGIHIEIEPIIHRSNFWLDKAINGDEKFGGNHNFHRTLLHWARAMGTWLEDAANDEGHWDQARVYEEAVWRFEGRPWPRNEIIKSGLDDYMAFAYQGGKHDDGFEAGIDMYQHWLGEKPLSLKKVLKPREFGYARCLHRARGQFDENELFDAGKKMLQANLEEVWLGGGQYLRAATSLLGPRPGPVSVGDHTQSLRQHAQRTAPGLSLTNWWINRFSLHGDRSEKSLRKNNQADHSSLDGDADARPNFWMGSGRHDRP
;
A
#
# COMPACT_ATOMS: atom_id res chain seq x y z
N MET A 1 16.12 11.56 -6.54
CA MET A 1 16.93 10.49 -7.17
C MET A 1 16.00 9.32 -7.37
N LYS A 2 15.98 8.66 -8.53
CA LYS A 2 15.10 7.50 -8.74
C LYS A 2 15.58 6.31 -7.90
N PHE A 3 14.65 5.59 -7.25
CA PHE A 3 14.98 4.36 -6.53
C PHE A 3 15.49 3.28 -7.48
N ASP A 4 16.63 2.67 -7.14
CA ASP A 4 17.24 1.58 -7.89
C ASP A 4 17.44 0.37 -6.96
N PRO A 5 16.63 -0.69 -7.07
CA PRO A 5 16.71 -1.84 -6.17
C PRO A 5 18.03 -2.60 -6.31
N ILE A 6 18.63 -2.65 -7.50
CA ILE A 6 19.89 -3.38 -7.75
C ILE A 6 21.03 -2.63 -7.07
N ARG A 7 21.14 -1.32 -7.31
CA ARG A 7 22.15 -0.48 -6.68
C ARG A 7 21.98 -0.42 -5.17
N ASN A 8 20.75 -0.33 -4.68
CA ASN A 8 20.47 -0.36 -3.24
C ASN A 8 20.85 -1.69 -2.61
N ARG A 9 20.59 -2.81 -3.28
CA ARG A 9 21.02 -4.14 -2.82
C ARG A 9 22.53 -4.22 -2.71
N GLN A 10 23.25 -3.78 -3.74
CA GLN A 10 24.71 -3.73 -3.72
C GLN A 10 25.21 -2.87 -2.56
N ASN A 11 24.64 -1.67 -2.36
CA ASN A 11 25.03 -0.78 -1.27
C ASN A 11 24.77 -1.37 0.12
N LYS A 12 23.62 -2.00 0.36
CA LYS A 12 23.26 -2.59 1.66
C LYS A 12 24.05 -3.88 1.97
N LEU A 13 24.64 -4.53 0.96
CA LEU A 13 25.51 -5.69 1.09
C LEU A 13 27.01 -5.36 1.02
N LYS A 14 27.38 -4.07 0.87
CA LYS A 14 28.78 -3.65 0.98
C LYS A 14 29.33 -3.99 2.37
N GLU A 15 30.66 -4.12 2.45
CA GLU A 15 31.36 -4.42 3.71
C GLU A 15 30.79 -5.65 4.41
N ASP A 16 30.43 -6.66 3.60
CA ASP A 16 29.85 -7.90 4.06
C ASP A 16 28.53 -7.69 4.85
N GLY A 17 27.74 -6.66 4.50
CA GLY A 17 26.49 -6.34 5.19
C GLY A 17 26.69 -5.78 6.60
N SER A 18 27.75 -4.99 6.83
CA SER A 18 28.06 -4.37 8.11
C SER A 18 26.86 -3.67 8.76
N PHE A 19 26.07 -2.93 7.98
CA PHE A 19 24.87 -2.24 8.47
C PHE A 19 23.74 -3.20 8.84
N LEU A 20 23.52 -4.28 8.09
CA LEU A 20 22.55 -5.31 8.44
C LEU A 20 22.91 -5.96 9.78
N ARG A 21 24.19 -6.32 9.97
CA ARG A 21 24.67 -6.86 11.25
C ARG A 21 24.51 -5.86 12.39
N TYR A 22 24.79 -4.57 12.15
CA TYR A 22 24.57 -3.52 13.13
C TYR A 22 23.10 -3.48 13.58
N LEU A 23 22.15 -3.46 12.63
CA LEU A 23 20.72 -3.47 12.93
C LEU A 23 20.33 -4.73 13.73
N LEU A 24 20.81 -5.91 13.34
CA LEU A 24 20.52 -7.16 14.04
C LEU A 24 21.10 -7.18 15.46
N ALA A 25 22.30 -6.64 15.67
CA ALA A 25 22.99 -6.62 16.95
C ALA A 25 22.48 -5.53 17.92
N GLN A 26 21.68 -4.56 17.46
CA GLN A 26 21.16 -3.50 18.33
C GLN A 26 20.38 -4.07 19.52
N GLN A 27 20.71 -3.58 20.71
CA GLN A 27 20.04 -3.92 21.97
C GLN A 27 19.29 -2.71 22.52
N TYR A 28 18.34 -2.98 23.42
CA TYR A 28 17.61 -1.91 24.08
C TYR A 28 18.55 -1.13 25.01
N ASP A 29 18.54 0.20 24.88
CA ASP A 29 19.33 1.11 25.70
C ASP A 29 18.40 2.16 26.31
N GLN A 30 18.17 2.06 27.62
CA GLN A 30 17.25 2.95 28.33
C GLN A 30 17.66 4.44 28.31
N ASN A 31 18.92 4.73 27.98
CA ASN A 31 19.43 6.10 27.90
C ASN A 31 19.27 6.71 26.49
N LYS A 32 18.66 5.99 25.56
CA LYS A 32 18.42 6.43 24.18
C LYS A 32 16.93 6.48 23.87
N PRO A 33 16.51 7.31 22.90
CA PRO A 33 15.13 7.33 22.42
C PRO A 33 14.86 6.08 21.56
N MET A 34 14.66 4.94 22.21
CA MET A 34 14.54 3.65 21.55
C MET A 34 13.28 3.54 20.68
N GLY A 35 12.24 4.33 20.94
CA GLY A 35 11.09 4.47 20.04
C GLY A 35 11.47 5.09 18.71
N ASN A 36 12.23 6.20 18.74
CA ASN A 36 12.81 6.79 17.53
C ASN A 36 13.71 5.79 16.78
N VAL A 37 14.57 5.05 17.49
CA VAL A 37 15.42 4.01 16.89
C VAL A 37 14.58 2.93 16.21
N ALA A 38 13.52 2.46 16.87
CA ALA A 38 12.62 1.45 16.33
C ALA A 38 11.85 1.93 15.09
N GLN A 39 11.44 3.19 15.05
CA GLN A 39 10.82 3.79 13.87
C GLN A 39 11.75 3.74 12.65
N TYR A 40 13.03 4.07 12.82
CA TYR A 40 14.03 3.94 11.75
C TYR A 40 14.25 2.48 11.36
N HIS A 41 14.31 1.56 12.33
CA HIS A 41 14.44 0.13 12.07
C HIS A 41 13.33 -0.42 11.17
N LEU A 42 12.07 -0.01 11.38
CA LEU A 42 10.97 -0.44 10.52
C LEU A 42 11.06 0.16 9.10
N GLY A 43 11.50 1.42 8.98
CA GLY A 43 11.83 2.00 7.68
C GLY A 43 12.93 1.23 6.94
N ASP A 44 13.97 0.81 7.68
CA ASP A 44 15.03 -0.03 7.16
C ASP A 44 14.53 -1.41 6.77
N ALA A 45 13.71 -2.07 7.60
CA ALA A 45 13.12 -3.36 7.29
C ALA A 45 12.39 -3.33 5.93
N ILE A 46 11.54 -2.34 5.71
CA ILE A 46 10.85 -2.12 4.43
C ILE A 46 11.87 -1.94 3.29
N SER A 47 12.90 -1.13 3.50
CA SER A 47 13.94 -0.92 2.47
C SER A 47 14.70 -2.20 2.11
N TYR A 48 14.96 -3.09 3.08
CA TYR A 48 15.59 -4.40 2.86
C TYR A 48 14.64 -5.39 2.18
N TRP A 49 13.34 -5.33 2.50
CA TRP A 49 12.32 -6.13 1.81
C TRP A 49 12.23 -5.79 0.33
N LEU A 50 12.27 -4.50 -0.03
CA LEU A 50 12.22 -4.03 -1.43
C LEU A 50 13.38 -4.52 -2.30
N ILE A 51 14.48 -4.98 -1.70
CA ILE A 51 15.66 -5.51 -2.40
C ILE A 51 15.84 -7.02 -2.20
N GLY A 52 14.83 -7.69 -1.66
CA GLY A 52 14.78 -9.15 -1.52
C GLY A 52 15.56 -9.73 -0.34
N ILE A 53 15.95 -8.92 0.65
CA ILE A 53 16.67 -9.34 1.87
C ILE A 53 15.72 -9.32 3.06
N HIS A 54 14.55 -9.94 2.90
CA HIS A 54 13.47 -9.88 3.88
C HIS A 54 13.67 -10.87 5.03
N ILE A 55 14.16 -12.07 4.73
CA ILE A 55 14.38 -13.14 5.71
C ILE A 55 15.43 -12.72 6.73
N GLU A 56 16.51 -12.08 6.28
CA GLU A 56 17.63 -11.73 7.14
C GLU A 56 17.31 -10.53 8.05
N ILE A 57 16.44 -9.61 7.61
CA ILE A 57 16.06 -8.42 8.40
C ILE A 57 14.83 -8.66 9.28
N GLU A 58 13.97 -9.64 8.97
CA GLU A 58 12.72 -9.95 9.67
C GLU A 58 12.84 -9.95 11.22
N PRO A 59 13.91 -10.48 11.84
CA PRO A 59 14.02 -10.52 13.31
C PRO A 59 13.95 -9.15 13.99
N ILE A 60 14.21 -8.04 13.29
CA ILE A 60 14.14 -6.71 13.91
C ILE A 60 12.71 -6.21 14.10
N ILE A 61 11.73 -6.75 13.37
CA ILE A 61 10.35 -6.23 13.35
C ILE A 61 9.71 -6.38 14.74
N HIS A 62 9.63 -7.61 15.26
CA HIS A 62 9.05 -7.88 16.58
C HIS A 62 9.72 -7.05 17.69
N ARG A 63 11.06 -7.00 17.68
CA ARG A 63 11.83 -6.21 18.66
C ARG A 63 11.53 -4.71 18.55
N SER A 64 11.37 -4.20 17.33
CA SER A 64 11.05 -2.79 17.11
C SER A 64 9.64 -2.47 17.60
N ASN A 65 8.66 -3.36 17.39
CA ASN A 65 7.31 -3.22 17.96
C ASN A 65 7.36 -3.14 19.49
N PHE A 66 8.12 -4.01 20.14
CA PHE A 66 8.29 -3.96 21.59
C PHE A 66 8.91 -2.64 22.09
N TRP A 67 9.88 -2.08 21.36
CA TRP A 67 10.48 -0.79 21.71
C TRP A 67 9.53 0.38 21.49
N LEU A 68 8.73 0.33 20.42
CA LEU A 68 7.68 1.31 20.16
C LEU A 68 6.62 1.28 21.26
N ASP A 69 6.17 0.09 21.69
CA ASP A 69 5.21 -0.04 22.81
C ASP A 69 5.75 0.61 24.08
N LYS A 70 7.03 0.37 24.42
CA LYS A 70 7.67 1.03 25.57
C LYS A 70 7.73 2.55 25.42
N ALA A 71 8.10 3.03 24.24
CA ALA A 71 8.21 4.46 23.97
C ALA A 71 6.86 5.18 23.99
N ILE A 72 5.81 4.55 23.45
CA ILE A 72 4.44 5.07 23.48
C ILE A 72 3.92 5.10 24.92
N ASN A 73 4.06 3.98 25.67
CA ASN A 73 3.63 3.91 27.06
C ASN A 73 4.39 4.86 27.99
N GLY A 74 5.68 5.09 27.72
CA GLY A 74 6.53 6.03 28.44
C GLY A 74 6.44 7.48 27.96
N ASP A 75 5.63 7.75 26.94
CA ASP A 75 5.52 9.06 26.27
C ASP A 75 6.89 9.66 25.90
N GLU A 76 7.75 8.84 25.27
CA GLU A 76 9.14 9.14 24.93
C GLU A 76 9.30 10.55 24.35
N LYS A 77 10.16 11.38 24.95
CA LYS A 77 10.41 12.75 24.50
C LYS A 77 11.56 12.75 23.49
N PHE A 78 11.29 13.17 22.26
CA PHE A 78 12.32 13.33 21.23
C PHE A 78 11.97 14.45 20.25
N GLY A 79 13.00 15.19 19.80
CA GLY A 79 12.84 16.30 18.84
C GLY A 79 12.23 17.57 19.44
N GLY A 80 12.07 18.60 18.58
CA GLY A 80 11.56 19.92 19.00
C GLY A 80 10.04 20.03 19.10
N ASN A 81 9.30 19.10 18.47
CA ASN A 81 7.85 19.03 18.54
C ASN A 81 7.44 17.63 19.01
N HIS A 82 6.94 17.54 20.24
CA HIS A 82 6.59 16.26 20.86
C HIS A 82 5.46 15.52 20.11
N ASN A 83 4.47 16.24 19.59
CA ASN A 83 3.40 15.62 18.82
C ASN A 83 3.91 15.03 17.51
N PHE A 84 4.93 15.65 16.89
CA PHE A 84 5.54 15.11 15.68
C PHE A 84 6.20 13.76 15.96
N HIS A 85 6.91 13.65 17.09
CA HIS A 85 7.47 12.37 17.51
C HIS A 85 6.38 11.33 17.79
N ARG A 86 5.30 11.70 18.51
CA ARG A 86 4.17 10.79 18.74
C ARG A 86 3.51 10.31 17.45
N THR A 87 3.33 11.19 16.45
CA THR A 87 2.86 10.78 15.11
C THR A 87 3.75 9.69 14.53
N LEU A 88 5.07 9.89 14.57
CA LEU A 88 6.03 8.91 14.04
C LEU A 88 6.01 7.58 14.81
N LEU A 89 5.88 7.61 16.14
CA LEU A 89 5.80 6.39 16.95
C LEU A 89 4.55 5.58 16.63
N HIS A 90 3.38 6.22 16.59
CA HIS A 90 2.12 5.54 16.30
C HIS A 90 2.05 5.06 14.86
N TRP A 91 2.53 5.86 13.90
CA TRP A 91 2.66 5.44 12.51
C TRP A 91 3.56 4.22 12.37
N ALA A 92 4.76 4.27 12.96
CA ALA A 92 5.68 3.15 12.93
C ALA A 92 5.07 1.91 13.58
N ARG A 93 4.37 2.06 14.70
CA ARG A 93 3.77 0.94 15.42
C ARG A 93 2.66 0.26 14.61
N ALA A 94 1.81 1.04 13.94
CA ALA A 94 0.77 0.52 13.07
C ALA A 94 1.35 -0.22 11.85
N MET A 95 2.41 0.35 11.25
CA MET A 95 3.15 -0.32 10.18
C MET A 95 3.85 -1.59 10.66
N GLY A 96 4.39 -1.58 11.87
CA GLY A 96 5.02 -2.72 12.50
C GLY A 96 4.05 -3.88 12.75
N THR A 97 2.83 -3.60 13.19
CA THR A 97 1.72 -4.59 13.26
C THR A 97 1.46 -5.20 11.89
N TRP A 98 1.44 -4.38 10.85
CA TRP A 98 1.25 -4.88 9.49
C TRP A 98 2.41 -5.73 8.99
N LEU A 99 3.66 -5.35 9.27
CA LEU A 99 4.82 -6.12 8.87
C LEU A 99 4.91 -7.47 9.57
N GLU A 100 4.47 -7.55 10.82
CA GLU A 100 4.54 -8.76 11.64
C GLU A 100 3.40 -9.74 11.33
N ASP A 101 2.15 -9.27 11.37
CA ASP A 101 0.97 -10.13 11.33
C ASP A 101 0.07 -9.89 10.11
N ALA A 102 0.52 -9.02 9.20
CA ALA A 102 -0.32 -8.47 8.14
C ALA A 102 -1.59 -7.80 8.68
N ALA A 103 -1.69 -7.47 9.97
CA ALA A 103 -2.87 -6.89 10.64
C ALA A 103 -3.01 -5.38 10.39
N ASN A 104 -4.24 -4.85 10.41
CA ASN A 104 -4.46 -3.39 10.37
C ASN A 104 -4.68 -2.89 11.79
N ASP A 105 -3.85 -1.95 12.23
CA ASP A 105 -3.90 -1.40 13.59
C ASP A 105 -4.62 -0.05 13.58
N GLU A 106 -5.95 -0.11 13.47
CA GLU A 106 -6.81 1.08 13.32
C GLU A 106 -6.58 2.11 14.44
N GLY A 107 -6.36 1.65 15.68
CA GLY A 107 -6.11 2.53 16.82
C GLY A 107 -4.81 3.32 16.71
N HIS A 108 -3.71 2.67 16.32
CA HIS A 108 -2.44 3.40 16.13
C HIS A 108 -2.45 4.27 14.88
N TRP A 109 -3.16 3.89 13.82
CA TRP A 109 -3.37 4.79 12.69
C TRP A 109 -4.14 6.06 13.09
N ASP A 110 -5.19 5.91 13.90
CA ASP A 110 -5.96 7.05 14.38
C ASP A 110 -5.15 7.95 15.32
N GLN A 111 -4.39 7.39 16.25
CA GLN A 111 -3.51 8.19 17.10
C GLN A 111 -2.46 8.96 16.28
N ALA A 112 -1.91 8.36 15.22
CA ALA A 112 -1.03 9.08 14.30
C ALA A 112 -1.75 10.26 13.62
N ARG A 113 -3.01 10.09 13.20
CA ARG A 113 -3.86 11.17 12.64
C ARG A 113 -4.06 12.31 13.64
N VAL A 114 -4.44 11.99 14.88
CA VAL A 114 -4.69 12.98 15.94
C VAL A 114 -3.43 13.79 16.25
N TYR A 115 -2.28 13.13 16.40
CA TYR A 115 -1.03 13.83 16.65
C TYR A 115 -0.53 14.62 15.44
N GLU A 116 -0.75 14.14 14.20
CA GLU A 116 -0.43 14.90 12.99
C GLU A 116 -1.20 16.22 12.94
N GLU A 117 -2.49 16.23 13.27
CA GLU A 117 -3.24 17.50 13.38
C GLU A 117 -2.67 18.40 14.48
N ALA A 118 -2.31 17.82 15.63
CA ALA A 118 -1.73 18.55 16.75
C ALA A 118 -0.34 19.15 16.43
N VAL A 119 0.41 18.55 15.49
CA VAL A 119 1.68 19.10 14.99
C VAL A 119 1.47 20.46 14.34
N TRP A 120 0.38 20.62 13.58
CA TRP A 120 0.12 21.85 12.83
C TRP A 120 -0.13 23.05 13.74
N ARG A 121 -0.60 22.81 14.97
CA ARG A 121 -0.89 23.83 15.99
C ARG A 121 0.24 24.05 17.00
N PHE A 122 1.40 23.41 16.81
CA PHE A 122 2.51 23.50 17.76
C PHE A 122 3.01 24.94 17.94
N GLU A 123 2.94 25.48 19.16
CA GLU A 123 3.22 26.89 19.46
C GLU A 123 4.63 27.34 19.07
N GLY A 124 5.63 26.46 19.17
CA GLY A 124 7.00 26.80 18.81
C GLY A 124 7.19 27.08 17.31
N ARG A 125 6.34 26.49 16.46
CA ARG A 125 6.26 26.76 15.02
C ARG A 125 4.93 26.23 14.46
N PRO A 126 3.85 27.04 14.51
CA PRO A 126 2.60 26.65 13.89
C PRO A 126 2.81 26.51 12.38
N TRP A 127 2.19 25.50 11.79
CA TRP A 127 2.34 25.27 10.36
C TRP A 127 1.51 26.30 9.60
N PRO A 128 2.09 26.98 8.60
CA PRO A 128 1.31 27.84 7.73
C PRO A 128 0.38 26.98 6.85
N ARG A 129 -0.77 27.54 6.49
CA ARG A 129 -1.83 26.85 5.71
C ARG A 129 -1.30 26.13 4.46
N ASN A 130 -0.33 26.71 3.78
CA ASN A 130 0.28 26.08 2.60
C ASN A 130 1.06 24.80 2.92
N GLU A 131 1.75 24.72 4.07
CA GLU A 131 2.46 23.50 4.52
C GLU A 131 1.47 22.41 4.92
N ILE A 132 0.40 22.78 5.63
CA ILE A 132 -0.70 21.85 5.98
C ILE A 132 -1.30 21.26 4.70
N ILE A 133 -1.70 22.11 3.75
CA ILE A 133 -2.30 21.65 2.50
C ILE A 133 -1.33 20.86 1.63
N LYS A 134 -0.05 21.25 1.60
CA LYS A 134 0.92 20.65 0.68
C LYS A 134 1.44 19.31 1.18
N SER A 135 1.70 19.19 2.48
CA SER A 135 2.41 18.07 3.09
C SER A 135 1.59 17.40 4.20
N GLY A 136 1.05 18.17 5.16
CA GLY A 136 0.35 17.60 6.32
C GLY A 136 -0.89 16.79 5.94
N LEU A 137 -1.69 17.28 5.00
CA LEU A 137 -2.87 16.57 4.51
C LEU A 137 -2.55 15.25 3.81
N ASP A 138 -1.35 15.08 3.22
CA ASP A 138 -1.04 13.80 2.56
C ASP A 138 -0.94 12.66 3.57
N ASP A 139 -0.25 12.90 4.69
CA ASP A 139 -0.12 11.91 5.76
C ASP A 139 -1.41 11.78 6.55
N TYR A 140 -2.05 12.90 6.93
CA TYR A 140 -3.32 12.88 7.65
C TYR A 140 -4.38 12.03 6.91
N MET A 141 -4.52 12.21 5.59
CA MET A 141 -5.51 11.46 4.82
C MET A 141 -5.17 9.98 4.70
N ALA A 142 -3.89 9.62 4.70
CA ALA A 142 -3.48 8.22 4.76
C ALA A 142 -3.84 7.62 6.13
N PHE A 143 -3.53 8.32 7.23
CA PHE A 143 -3.83 7.87 8.59
C PHE A 143 -5.33 7.76 8.84
N ALA A 144 -6.12 8.76 8.43
CA ALA A 144 -7.58 8.74 8.54
C ALA A 144 -8.20 7.54 7.83
N TYR A 145 -7.74 7.23 6.62
CA TYR A 145 -8.23 6.06 5.92
C TYR A 145 -7.85 4.74 6.62
N GLN A 146 -6.61 4.62 7.12
CA GLN A 146 -6.17 3.38 7.78
C GLN A 146 -6.75 3.21 9.19
N GLY A 147 -7.06 4.32 9.87
CA GLY A 147 -7.84 4.33 11.11
C GLY A 147 -9.26 3.80 10.90
N GLY A 148 -9.77 3.86 9.67
CA GLY A 148 -10.95 3.12 9.29
C GLY A 148 -12.21 3.62 9.99
N LYS A 149 -12.91 2.69 10.67
CA LYS A 149 -14.09 3.01 11.48
C LYS A 149 -13.76 3.37 12.93
N HIS A 150 -12.53 3.11 13.37
CA HIS A 150 -12.09 3.52 14.69
C HIS A 150 -12.16 5.04 14.79
N ASP A 151 -12.81 5.54 15.84
CA ASP A 151 -13.03 6.96 16.11
C ASP A 151 -13.46 7.79 14.89
N ASP A 152 -14.35 7.20 14.06
CA ASP A 152 -14.90 7.79 12.84
C ASP A 152 -13.83 8.27 11.82
N GLY A 153 -12.69 7.56 11.74
CA GLY A 153 -11.55 7.92 10.90
C GLY A 153 -11.88 8.32 9.46
N PHE A 154 -12.82 7.63 8.80
CA PHE A 154 -13.27 8.02 7.46
C PHE A 154 -13.95 9.40 7.42
N GLU A 155 -14.88 9.70 8.32
CA GLU A 155 -15.56 11.01 8.37
C GLU A 155 -14.60 12.10 8.84
N ALA A 156 -13.72 11.81 9.81
CA ALA A 156 -12.66 12.73 10.22
C ALA A 156 -11.71 13.10 9.05
N GLY A 157 -11.46 12.16 8.13
CA GLY A 157 -10.74 12.40 6.88
C GLY A 157 -11.52 13.33 5.94
N ILE A 158 -12.81 13.10 5.77
CA ILE A 158 -13.67 13.91 4.90
C ILE A 158 -13.76 15.35 5.42
N ASP A 159 -14.08 15.51 6.70
CA ASP A 159 -14.25 16.83 7.34
C ASP A 159 -12.96 17.64 7.26
N MET A 160 -11.82 17.02 7.57
CA MET A 160 -10.52 17.71 7.52
C MET A 160 -10.15 18.14 6.09
N TYR A 161 -10.37 17.26 5.10
CA TYR A 161 -10.11 17.62 3.71
C TYR A 161 -10.99 18.78 3.26
N GLN A 162 -12.29 18.73 3.57
CA GLN A 162 -13.25 19.77 3.19
C GLN A 162 -13.00 21.09 3.91
N HIS A 163 -12.58 21.06 5.18
CA HIS A 163 -12.19 22.24 5.93
C HIS A 163 -11.07 23.03 5.23
N TRP A 164 -10.05 22.35 4.71
CA TRP A 164 -8.89 23.00 4.09
C TRP A 164 -9.05 23.30 2.61
N LEU A 165 -9.75 22.44 1.84
CA LEU A 165 -9.81 22.49 0.38
C LEU A 165 -11.20 22.76 -0.20
N GLY A 166 -12.24 22.69 0.64
CA GLY A 166 -13.65 22.83 0.28
C GLY A 166 -14.26 21.56 -0.32
N GLU A 167 -15.58 21.56 -0.44
CA GLU A 167 -16.38 20.50 -1.06
C GLU A 167 -16.33 20.58 -2.59
N LYS A 168 -15.18 20.25 -3.17
CA LYS A 168 -15.02 20.23 -4.62
C LYS A 168 -15.24 18.83 -5.20
N PRO A 169 -16.00 18.69 -6.30
CA PRO A 169 -16.15 17.41 -6.98
C PRO A 169 -14.79 16.84 -7.37
N LEU A 170 -14.55 15.58 -7.00
CA LEU A 170 -13.32 14.89 -7.33
C LEU A 170 -13.49 14.13 -8.66
N SER A 171 -12.46 14.19 -9.52
CA SER A 171 -12.41 13.42 -10.77
C SER A 171 -11.30 12.38 -10.68
N LEU A 172 -11.66 11.09 -10.73
CA LEU A 172 -10.71 9.98 -10.71
C LEU A 172 -9.94 9.80 -12.04
N LYS A 173 -10.30 10.57 -13.08
CA LYS A 173 -9.66 10.48 -14.40
C LYS A 173 -8.23 11.04 -14.41
N LYS A 174 -7.97 12.09 -13.62
CA LYS A 174 -6.65 12.74 -13.50
C LYS A 174 -5.75 11.98 -12.52
N VAL A 175 -4.45 12.28 -12.55
CA VAL A 175 -3.53 11.82 -11.49
C VAL A 175 -3.84 12.61 -10.22
N LEU A 176 -4.29 11.91 -9.17
CA LEU A 176 -4.62 12.50 -7.89
C LEU A 176 -3.37 12.70 -7.03
N LYS A 177 -3.35 13.77 -6.25
CA LYS A 177 -2.40 13.92 -5.14
C LYS A 177 -2.72 12.92 -4.03
N PRO A 178 -1.78 12.55 -3.15
CA PRO A 178 -2.04 11.59 -2.08
C PRO A 178 -3.25 11.98 -1.20
N ARG A 179 -3.36 13.24 -0.78
CA ARG A 179 -4.54 13.78 -0.07
C ARG A 179 -5.87 13.67 -0.83
N GLU A 180 -5.85 13.92 -2.14
CA GLU A 180 -7.04 13.80 -2.99
C GLU A 180 -7.48 12.34 -3.11
N PHE A 181 -6.52 11.42 -3.23
CA PHE A 181 -6.80 10.00 -3.26
C PHE A 181 -7.28 9.47 -1.91
N GLY A 182 -6.65 9.86 -0.80
CA GLY A 182 -7.13 9.53 0.54
C GLY A 182 -8.55 10.02 0.78
N TYR A 183 -8.89 11.23 0.32
CA TYR A 183 -10.26 11.76 0.38
C TYR A 183 -11.25 10.91 -0.43
N ALA A 184 -10.89 10.52 -1.65
CA ALA A 184 -11.70 9.62 -2.47
C ALA A 184 -11.98 8.30 -1.74
N ARG A 185 -10.95 7.74 -1.08
CA ARG A 185 -11.07 6.49 -0.33
C ARG A 185 -11.98 6.63 0.89
N CYS A 186 -11.88 7.73 1.63
CA CYS A 186 -12.78 8.00 2.75
C CYS A 186 -14.24 8.17 2.29
N LEU A 187 -14.48 8.96 1.24
CA LEU A 187 -15.82 9.13 0.63
C LEU A 187 -16.42 7.81 0.16
N HIS A 188 -15.61 6.95 -0.45
CA HIS A 188 -16.05 5.63 -0.86
C HIS A 188 -16.46 4.75 0.33
N ARG A 189 -15.63 4.70 1.37
CA ARG A 189 -15.89 3.86 2.54
C ARG A 189 -17.06 4.36 3.39
N ALA A 190 -17.21 5.67 3.56
CA ALA A 190 -18.26 6.24 4.39
C ALA A 190 -19.59 6.40 3.63
N ARG A 191 -19.54 6.76 2.35
CA ARG A 191 -20.71 7.22 1.58
C ARG A 191 -20.98 6.40 0.32
N GLY A 192 -20.19 5.36 0.04
CA GLY A 192 -20.33 4.53 -1.16
C GLY A 192 -20.05 5.28 -2.46
N GLN A 193 -19.34 6.40 -2.41
CA GLN A 193 -19.00 7.18 -3.60
C GLN A 193 -17.87 6.49 -4.39
N PHE A 194 -17.99 6.49 -5.72
CA PHE A 194 -17.06 5.86 -6.68
C PHE A 194 -17.07 4.34 -6.71
N ASP A 195 -16.79 3.80 -7.89
CA ASP A 195 -16.59 2.38 -8.12
C ASP A 195 -15.20 1.92 -7.62
N GLU A 196 -15.13 0.67 -7.15
CA GLU A 196 -13.89 0.11 -6.60
C GLU A 196 -12.79 -0.02 -7.67
N ASN A 197 -13.13 -0.34 -8.91
CA ASN A 197 -12.16 -0.45 -10.00
C ASN A 197 -11.65 0.93 -10.42
N GLU A 198 -12.53 1.94 -10.48
CA GLU A 198 -12.12 3.31 -10.75
C GLU A 198 -11.16 3.85 -9.69
N LEU A 199 -11.41 3.55 -8.41
CA LEU A 199 -10.51 3.89 -7.31
C LEU A 199 -9.19 3.13 -7.39
N PHE A 200 -9.22 1.85 -7.74
CA PHE A 200 -8.00 1.06 -7.93
C PHE A 200 -7.13 1.65 -9.05
N ASP A 201 -7.72 2.04 -10.18
CA ASP A 201 -7.01 2.68 -11.28
C ASP A 201 -6.46 4.07 -10.91
N ALA A 202 -7.22 4.87 -10.17
CA ALA A 202 -6.74 6.14 -9.63
C ALA A 202 -5.57 5.95 -8.67
N GLY A 203 -5.63 4.92 -7.81
CA GLY A 203 -4.56 4.54 -6.89
C GLY A 203 -3.28 4.16 -7.62
N LYS A 204 -3.35 3.33 -8.67
CA LYS A 204 -2.19 2.99 -9.50
C LYS A 204 -1.53 4.24 -10.09
N LYS A 205 -2.32 5.15 -10.67
CA LYS A 205 -1.80 6.41 -11.23
C LYS A 205 -1.12 7.28 -10.18
N MET A 206 -1.72 7.40 -8.99
CA MET A 206 -1.15 8.14 -7.87
C MET A 206 0.16 7.51 -7.41
N LEU A 207 0.21 6.18 -7.25
CA LEU A 207 1.41 5.46 -6.86
C LEU A 207 2.54 5.62 -7.89
N GLN A 208 2.24 5.46 -9.18
CA GLN A 208 3.21 5.66 -10.26
C GLN A 208 3.85 7.05 -10.24
N ALA A 209 3.09 8.08 -9.85
CA ALA A 209 3.58 9.46 -9.79
C ALA A 209 4.44 9.78 -8.55
N ASN A 210 4.35 8.97 -7.47
CA ASN A 210 4.98 9.30 -6.19
C ASN A 210 5.99 8.25 -5.69
N LEU A 211 5.82 6.98 -6.04
CA LEU A 211 6.51 5.88 -5.38
C LEU A 211 8.03 5.89 -5.63
N GLU A 212 8.47 5.88 -6.89
CA GLU A 212 9.89 5.67 -7.21
C GLU A 212 10.77 6.88 -6.91
N GLU A 213 10.32 8.09 -7.24
CA GLU A 213 11.16 9.30 -7.16
C GLU A 213 10.94 10.10 -5.87
N VAL A 214 9.70 10.22 -5.41
CA VAL A 214 9.36 11.07 -4.27
C VAL A 214 9.55 10.30 -2.97
N TRP A 215 8.92 9.13 -2.85
CA TRP A 215 8.94 8.39 -1.58
C TRP A 215 10.16 7.50 -1.46
N LEU A 216 10.33 6.49 -2.32
CA LEU A 216 11.46 5.57 -2.26
C LEU A 216 12.78 6.29 -2.56
N GLY A 217 12.79 7.14 -3.59
CA GLY A 217 13.92 7.99 -3.93
C GLY A 217 14.33 9.01 -2.85
N GLY A 218 13.39 9.36 -1.97
CA GLY A 218 13.59 10.23 -0.81
C GLY A 218 13.82 9.49 0.51
N GLY A 219 13.90 8.15 0.51
CA GLY A 219 14.06 7.34 1.72
C GLY A 219 12.81 7.26 2.62
N GLN A 220 11.65 7.66 2.12
CA GLN A 220 10.37 7.69 2.85
C GLN A 220 9.66 6.33 2.78
N TYR A 221 10.35 5.27 3.22
CA TYR A 221 9.90 3.89 3.07
C TYR A 221 8.58 3.61 3.81
N LEU A 222 8.38 4.18 5.00
CA LEU A 222 7.11 4.08 5.73
C LEU A 222 5.94 4.69 4.93
N ARG A 223 6.15 5.85 4.31
CA ARG A 223 5.14 6.53 3.47
C ARG A 223 4.81 5.74 2.21
N ALA A 224 5.84 5.22 1.55
CA ALA A 224 5.67 4.32 0.41
C ALA A 224 4.84 3.09 0.79
N ALA A 225 5.18 2.40 1.88
CA ALA A 225 4.46 1.22 2.35
C ALA A 225 3.02 1.56 2.74
N THR A 226 2.79 2.64 3.49
CA THR A 226 1.44 3.08 3.93
C THR A 226 0.52 3.33 2.75
N SER A 227 1.05 3.91 1.66
CA SER A 227 0.28 4.22 0.46
C SER A 227 -0.07 2.97 -0.37
N LEU A 228 0.66 1.87 -0.17
CA LEU A 228 0.40 0.56 -0.81
C LEU A 228 -0.59 -0.29 -0.03
N LEU A 229 -0.87 0.05 1.24
CA LEU A 229 -1.89 -0.62 2.04
C LEU A 229 -3.29 -0.33 1.46
N GLY A 230 -3.81 -1.31 0.72
CA GLY A 230 -5.15 -1.32 0.13
C GLY A 230 -6.22 -1.79 1.11
N PRO A 231 -7.51 -1.59 0.76
CA PRO A 231 -8.62 -2.14 1.54
C PRO A 231 -8.47 -3.66 1.71
N ARG A 232 -8.62 -4.16 2.94
CA ARG A 232 -9.10 -5.54 3.09
C ARG A 232 -10.62 -5.58 2.89
N PRO A 233 -11.16 -6.63 2.25
CA PRO A 233 -12.55 -6.97 2.41
C PRO A 233 -12.81 -7.22 3.90
N GLY A 234 -14.01 -6.86 4.38
CA GLY A 234 -14.38 -6.97 5.80
C GLY A 234 -14.22 -8.38 6.37
N PRO A 235 -14.47 -8.55 7.69
CA PRO A 235 -14.22 -9.82 8.37
C PRO A 235 -15.01 -10.94 7.69
N VAL A 236 -14.28 -11.88 7.08
CA VAL A 236 -14.83 -13.20 6.75
C VAL A 236 -15.17 -13.85 8.08
N SER A 237 -16.41 -14.35 8.19
CA SER A 237 -16.97 -14.92 9.40
C SER A 237 -16.00 -15.89 10.08
N VAL A 238 -15.88 -15.75 11.39
CA VAL A 238 -15.14 -16.64 12.28
C VAL A 238 -15.64 -18.07 12.09
N GLY A 239 -14.84 -18.89 11.40
CA GLY A 239 -15.18 -20.26 11.10
C GLY A 239 -14.27 -20.82 10.01
N ASP A 240 -12.97 -20.89 10.31
CA ASP A 240 -12.09 -22.02 9.99
C ASP A 240 -10.61 -21.61 9.92
N HIS A 241 -9.86 -22.22 10.85
CA HIS A 241 -8.44 -22.52 10.82
C HIS A 241 -7.40 -21.39 10.64
N THR A 242 -6.81 -21.05 11.79
CA THR A 242 -5.49 -20.46 12.06
C THR A 242 -4.28 -21.21 11.44
N GLN A 243 -4.40 -21.73 10.20
CA GLN A 243 -3.36 -22.54 9.57
C GLN A 243 -3.05 -22.20 8.09
N SER A 244 -3.52 -21.06 7.56
CA SER A 244 -3.38 -20.78 6.12
C SER A 244 -2.08 -20.04 5.71
N LEU A 245 -1.49 -19.17 6.53
CA LEU A 245 -0.42 -18.28 6.06
C LEU A 245 1.00 -18.90 6.07
N ARG A 246 1.33 -19.76 7.04
CA ARG A 246 2.63 -20.48 7.04
C ARG A 246 2.68 -21.65 6.04
N GLN A 247 1.56 -22.34 5.83
CA GLN A 247 1.53 -23.53 4.96
C GLN A 247 1.46 -23.20 3.47
N HIS A 248 0.92 -22.04 3.07
CA HIS A 248 0.92 -21.65 1.66
C HIS A 248 2.29 -21.14 1.19
N ALA A 249 3.04 -20.45 2.06
CA ALA A 249 4.42 -20.04 1.77
C ALA A 249 5.39 -21.23 1.67
N GLN A 250 5.11 -22.35 2.34
CA GLN A 250 5.92 -23.57 2.28
C GLN A 250 5.57 -24.50 1.10
N ARG A 251 4.42 -24.33 0.44
CA ARG A 251 3.95 -25.22 -0.64
C ARG A 251 4.25 -24.74 -2.06
N THR A 252 4.68 -23.48 -2.24
CA THR A 252 5.26 -23.02 -3.50
C THR A 252 6.77 -23.28 -3.50
N ALA A 253 7.26 -23.97 -4.55
CA ALA A 253 8.64 -24.41 -4.75
C ALA A 253 9.75 -23.48 -4.21
N PRO A 254 10.89 -24.02 -3.75
CA PRO A 254 11.96 -23.26 -3.13
C PRO A 254 12.56 -22.28 -4.17
N GLY A 255 12.23 -21.00 -4.06
CA GLY A 255 12.74 -19.96 -4.97
C GLY A 255 11.87 -18.73 -5.18
N LEU A 256 10.62 -18.67 -4.69
CA LEU A 256 9.77 -17.49 -4.83
C LEU A 256 9.73 -16.68 -3.52
N SER A 257 10.57 -15.63 -3.46
CA SER A 257 10.66 -14.70 -2.32
C SER A 257 9.38 -13.86 -2.12
N LEU A 258 9.12 -13.36 -0.90
CA LEU A 258 8.08 -12.36 -0.61
C LEU A 258 8.18 -11.10 -1.50
N THR A 259 9.35 -10.83 -2.07
CA THR A 259 9.54 -9.84 -3.13
C THR A 259 8.66 -10.11 -4.34
N ASN A 260 8.46 -11.38 -4.74
CA ASN A 260 7.52 -11.77 -5.78
C ASN A 260 6.05 -11.67 -5.33
N TRP A 261 5.76 -11.69 -4.03
CA TRP A 261 4.40 -11.40 -3.55
C TRP A 261 4.11 -9.89 -3.60
N TRP A 262 5.07 -9.06 -3.18
CA TRP A 262 5.04 -7.60 -3.32
C TRP A 262 5.02 -7.14 -4.79
N ILE A 263 5.79 -7.81 -5.66
CA ILE A 263 5.86 -7.54 -7.11
C ILE A 263 4.65 -8.13 -7.85
N ASN A 264 4.20 -9.37 -7.61
CA ASN A 264 3.07 -9.94 -8.37
C ASN A 264 1.71 -9.32 -8.00
N ARG A 265 1.56 -8.73 -6.82
CA ARG A 265 0.30 -8.07 -6.43
C ARG A 265 0.19 -6.63 -6.92
N PHE A 266 1.31 -5.97 -7.23
CA PHE A 266 1.33 -4.53 -7.58
C PHE A 266 2.16 -4.16 -8.81
N SER A 267 2.88 -5.11 -9.42
CA SER A 267 3.47 -4.99 -10.74
C SER A 267 2.50 -5.50 -11.79
N LEU A 268 2.21 -4.61 -12.74
CA LEU A 268 1.40 -4.85 -13.93
C LEU A 268 1.86 -6.12 -14.67
N HIS A 269 1.01 -7.13 -14.71
CA HIS A 269 0.89 -7.95 -15.90
C HIS A 269 -0.39 -7.54 -16.63
N GLY A 270 -0.19 -6.67 -17.62
CA GLY A 270 -1.08 -6.65 -18.76
C GLY A 270 -1.13 -8.06 -19.35
N ASP A 271 -2.36 -8.53 -19.55
CA ASP A 271 -2.74 -9.51 -20.55
C ASP A 271 -1.88 -10.77 -20.63
N ARG A 272 -2.27 -11.81 -19.87
CA ARG A 272 -2.15 -13.22 -20.27
C ARG A 272 -2.90 -14.14 -19.29
N SER A 273 -4.23 -14.17 -19.38
CA SER A 273 -5.00 -15.40 -19.10
C SER A 273 -6.45 -15.30 -19.59
N GLU A 274 -6.67 -14.91 -20.85
CA GLU A 274 -7.95 -15.22 -21.53
C GLU A 274 -7.80 -15.66 -23.00
N LYS A 275 -6.56 -15.90 -23.46
CA LYS A 275 -6.27 -16.42 -24.82
C LYS A 275 -5.67 -17.84 -24.87
N SER A 276 -5.38 -18.49 -23.74
CA SER A 276 -4.89 -19.88 -23.73
C SER A 276 -5.97 -20.94 -23.50
N LEU A 277 -7.22 -20.56 -23.19
CA LEU A 277 -8.35 -21.49 -23.06
C LEU A 277 -9.31 -21.50 -24.26
N ARG A 278 -8.98 -20.77 -25.35
CA ARG A 278 -9.72 -20.81 -26.63
C ARG A 278 -8.90 -21.30 -27.83
N LYS A 279 -7.66 -21.77 -27.62
CA LYS A 279 -6.83 -22.34 -28.70
C LYS A 279 -6.66 -23.87 -28.67
N ASN A 280 -7.28 -24.57 -27.71
CA ASN A 280 -7.23 -26.03 -27.61
C ASN A 280 -8.51 -26.75 -28.08
N ASN A 281 -9.37 -26.10 -28.87
CA ASN A 281 -10.57 -26.74 -29.45
C ASN A 281 -10.72 -26.49 -30.96
N GLN A 282 -9.64 -26.17 -31.67
CA GLN A 282 -9.71 -25.93 -33.11
C GLN A 282 -8.37 -26.23 -33.80
N ALA A 283 -7.90 -27.47 -33.66
CA ALA A 283 -6.89 -28.06 -34.55
C ALA A 283 -6.80 -29.56 -34.25
N ASP A 284 -7.84 -30.31 -34.59
CA ASP A 284 -7.74 -31.72 -34.95
C ASP A 284 -8.98 -32.06 -35.78
N HIS A 285 -8.78 -32.09 -37.10
CA HIS A 285 -9.52 -32.83 -38.13
C HIS A 285 -9.51 -32.09 -39.48
N SER A 286 -8.42 -32.29 -40.22
CA SER A 286 -8.42 -32.52 -41.67
C SER A 286 -7.17 -33.36 -41.93
N SER A 287 -7.19 -34.50 -42.61
CA SER A 287 -7.95 -34.94 -43.77
C SER A 287 -8.10 -36.47 -43.75
N LEU A 288 -9.16 -37.01 -44.35
CA LEU A 288 -9.11 -38.19 -45.22
C LEU A 288 -10.49 -38.32 -45.91
N ASP A 289 -10.46 -38.09 -47.22
CA ASP A 289 -11.19 -38.72 -48.34
C ASP A 289 -12.65 -39.18 -48.19
N GLY A 290 -13.45 -38.83 -49.22
CA GLY A 290 -14.66 -39.57 -49.56
C GLY A 290 -15.69 -38.78 -50.36
N ASP A 291 -15.73 -39.04 -51.68
CA ASP A 291 -16.72 -38.59 -52.66
C ASP A 291 -18.19 -38.72 -52.22
N ALA A 292 -19.05 -37.78 -52.68
CA ALA A 292 -20.19 -38.07 -53.57
C ALA A 292 -21.21 -36.90 -53.62
N ASP A 293 -21.46 -36.42 -54.83
CA ASP A 293 -22.75 -36.02 -55.42
C ASP A 293 -23.86 -35.40 -54.55
N ALA A 294 -24.20 -34.13 -54.84
CA ALA A 294 -25.47 -33.78 -55.49
C ALA A 294 -25.69 -32.24 -55.55
N ARG A 295 -25.90 -31.75 -56.77
CA ARG A 295 -26.49 -30.44 -57.15
C ARG A 295 -28.04 -30.55 -57.11
N PRO A 296 -28.84 -29.49 -57.45
CA PRO A 296 -28.73 -28.05 -57.20
C PRO A 296 -30.09 -27.33 -56.93
N ASN A 297 -30.00 -26.00 -56.73
CA ASN A 297 -30.90 -24.92 -57.20
C ASN A 297 -32.18 -24.52 -56.42
N PHE A 298 -32.45 -23.21 -56.57
CA PHE A 298 -33.74 -22.50 -56.69
C PHE A 298 -34.38 -21.84 -55.44
N TRP A 299 -34.32 -20.50 -55.32
CA TRP A 299 -35.37 -19.54 -55.75
C TRP A 299 -35.06 -18.07 -55.35
N MET A 300 -35.56 -17.14 -56.18
CA MET A 300 -35.48 -15.67 -56.09
C MET A 300 -36.56 -15.03 -55.19
N GLY A 301 -36.36 -13.75 -54.84
CA GLY A 301 -37.44 -12.74 -54.63
C GLY A 301 -37.05 -11.72 -53.55
N SER A 302 -36.54 -10.51 -53.84
CA SER A 302 -37.14 -9.28 -54.42
C SER A 302 -38.08 -8.47 -53.50
N GLY A 303 -37.71 -7.21 -53.24
CA GLY A 303 -38.55 -6.10 -52.71
C GLY A 303 -37.79 -5.25 -51.66
N ARG A 304 -37.15 -4.10 -51.96
CA ARG A 304 -37.70 -2.71 -52.05
C ARG A 304 -38.74 -2.42 -50.93
N HIS A 305 -38.74 -1.33 -50.16
CA HIS A 305 -38.37 0.08 -50.41
C HIS A 305 -38.29 0.87 -49.07
N ASP A 306 -37.47 1.93 -49.09
CA ASP A 306 -37.62 3.29 -48.53
C ASP A 306 -37.81 3.60 -47.02
N ARG A 307 -37.08 4.68 -46.68
CA ARG A 307 -36.95 5.41 -45.42
C ARG A 307 -38.17 6.30 -45.13
N PRO A 308 -38.20 6.95 -43.96
CA PRO A 308 -37.78 8.38 -43.92
C PRO A 308 -36.42 8.63 -43.26
#